data_AF-A0A2S2PGQ0-F1
#
_entry.id   AF-A0A2S2PGQ0-F1
#
_cell.length_a   1.000
_cell.length_b   1.000
_cell.length_c   1.000
_cell.angle_alpha   90.00
_cell.angle_beta   90.00
_cell.angle_gamma   90.00
#
_symmetry.space_group_name_H-M   'P 1'
#
loop_
_entity.id
_entity.type
_entity.pdbx_description
1 polymer ?
#
loop_
_entity_poly.entity_id
_entity_poly.type
_entity_poly.pdbx_seq_one_letter_code
_entity_poly.pdbx_strand_id
1 'polypeptide(L)'
;MIQTGTVVETAIISMNTTLFKKQLLYFFAGMPIISLVNNVLKWSIGELKLRLRTRLSRHLYDDYLRGYTYYKINNLDNRISNPDQLLTADVDKFCDMFTDLYSNICKPFLDIIIYVYKLTSTLGFQTPSVMLGYLMVSGFILTYLRRPTGKMTVIEQKLEGEYRYINSRLITNSEEIAFYNGNNREKLTMLASFNKLTNHLRKFLEFRVYMGFVDNIIAKYIATVVGF
;
A
#
# COMPACT_ATOMS: atom_id res chain seq x y z
N MET A 1 -16.41 -12.23 22.21
CA MET A 1 -17.17 -11.66 21.09
C MET A 1 -18.17 -12.64 20.49
N ILE A 2 -17.79 -13.86 20.08
CA ILE A 2 -18.77 -14.87 19.62
C ILE A 2 -19.67 -15.35 20.76
N GLN A 3 -19.13 -15.69 21.94
CA GLN A 3 -19.95 -16.04 23.11
C GLN A 3 -20.87 -14.91 23.59
N THR A 4 -20.44 -13.64 23.49
CA THR A 4 -21.30 -12.50 23.81
C THR A 4 -22.41 -12.30 22.77
N GLY A 5 -22.16 -12.62 21.50
CA GLY A 5 -23.15 -12.57 20.43
C GLY A 5 -24.23 -13.63 20.61
N THR A 6 -23.83 -14.89 20.83
CA THR A 6 -24.78 -15.98 21.12
C THR A 6 -25.56 -15.73 22.41
N VAL A 7 -24.94 -15.19 23.46
CA VAL A 7 -25.65 -14.87 24.71
C VAL A 7 -26.58 -13.66 24.56
N VAL A 8 -26.27 -12.68 23.70
CA VAL A 8 -27.20 -11.58 23.37
C VAL A 8 -28.38 -12.09 22.54
N GLU A 9 -28.13 -12.95 21.54
CA GLU A 9 -29.19 -13.62 20.78
C GLU A 9 -30.07 -14.46 21.71
N THR A 10 -29.46 -15.23 22.62
CA THR A 10 -30.19 -16.02 23.62
C THR A 10 -30.97 -15.12 24.59
N ALA A 11 -30.46 -13.95 24.96
CA ALA A 11 -31.13 -12.98 25.83
C ALA A 11 -32.34 -12.30 25.15
N ILE A 12 -32.22 -12.04 23.85
CA ILE A 12 -33.29 -11.50 23.01
C ILE A 12 -34.37 -12.57 22.81
N ILE A 13 -33.98 -13.81 22.49
CA ILE A 13 -34.89 -14.96 22.31
C ILE A 13 -35.59 -15.33 23.63
N SER A 14 -34.90 -15.23 24.77
CA SER A 14 -35.47 -15.50 26.11
C SER A 14 -36.16 -14.30 26.78
N MET A 15 -36.23 -13.15 26.09
CA MET A 15 -36.91 -11.92 26.54
C MET A 15 -36.46 -11.41 27.92
N ASN A 16 -35.24 -11.74 28.36
CA ASN A 16 -34.71 -11.37 29.68
C ASN A 16 -34.06 -9.99 29.65
N THR A 17 -34.82 -8.97 30.07
CA THR A 17 -34.42 -7.56 30.03
C THR A 17 -33.23 -7.20 30.93
N THR A 18 -33.03 -7.94 32.03
CA THR A 18 -31.95 -7.67 32.99
C THR A 18 -30.60 -8.15 32.47
N LEU A 19 -30.55 -9.34 31.88
CA LEU A 19 -29.36 -9.91 31.27
C LEU A 19 -28.93 -9.09 30.05
N PHE A 20 -29.91 -8.65 29.23
CA PHE A 20 -29.67 -7.77 28.08
C PHE A 20 -29.03 -6.43 28.48
N LYS A 21 -29.57 -5.72 29.49
CA LYS A 21 -28.99 -4.45 29.97
C LYS A 21 -27.57 -4.62 30.49
N LYS A 22 -27.30 -5.70 31.23
CA LYS A 22 -25.95 -6.02 31.75
C LYS A 22 -24.96 -6.25 30.60
N GLN A 23 -25.37 -7.00 29.57
CA GLN A 23 -24.51 -7.28 28.41
C GLN A 23 -24.26 -6.03 27.56
N LEU A 24 -25.28 -5.19 27.41
CA LEU A 24 -25.20 -3.91 26.72
C LEU A 24 -24.22 -2.96 27.45
N LEU A 25 -24.29 -2.89 28.78
CA LEU A 25 -23.33 -2.11 29.59
C LEU A 25 -21.90 -2.64 29.44
N TYR A 26 -21.68 -3.95 29.44
CA TYR A 26 -20.35 -4.52 29.18
C TYR A 26 -19.83 -4.18 27.77
N PHE A 27 -20.71 -4.18 26.76
CA PHE A 27 -20.35 -3.81 25.40
C PHE A 27 -19.94 -2.33 25.31
N PHE A 28 -20.74 -1.42 25.90
CA PHE A 28 -20.42 0.00 25.96
C PHE A 28 -19.14 0.28 26.78
N ALA A 29 -18.91 -0.44 27.88
CA ALA A 29 -17.69 -0.31 28.67
C ALA A 29 -16.44 -0.82 27.92
N GLY A 30 -16.58 -1.81 27.03
CA GLY A 30 -15.49 -2.33 26.21
C GLY A 30 -15.08 -1.41 25.05
N MET A 31 -16.01 -0.62 24.51
CA MET A 31 -15.76 0.26 23.36
C MET A 31 -14.61 1.26 23.56
N PRO A 32 -14.51 1.99 24.70
CA PRO A 32 -13.38 2.88 24.97
C PRO A 32 -12.03 2.16 24.95
N ILE A 33 -11.95 0.95 25.51
CA ILE A 33 -10.71 0.17 25.57
C ILE A 33 -10.27 -0.23 24.16
N ILE A 34 -11.21 -0.74 23.34
CA ILE A 34 -10.93 -1.11 21.95
C ILE A 34 -10.48 0.12 21.14
N SER A 35 -11.15 1.26 21.33
CA SER A 35 -10.77 2.52 20.67
C SER A 35 -9.38 2.97 21.08
N LEU A 36 -9.04 2.88 22.37
CA LEU A 36 -7.72 3.23 22.90
C LEU A 36 -6.63 2.35 22.27
N VAL A 37 -6.82 1.03 22.25
CA VAL A 37 -5.86 0.09 21.64
C VAL A 37 -5.65 0.41 20.16
N ASN A 38 -6.71 0.67 19.40
CA ASN A 38 -6.61 1.02 17.98
C ASN A 38 -5.84 2.33 17.76
N ASN A 39 -6.07 3.34 18.60
CA ASN A 39 -5.35 4.61 18.49
C ASN A 39 -3.88 4.48 18.91
N VAL A 40 -3.59 3.72 19.96
CA VAL A 40 -2.20 3.42 20.39
C VAL A 40 -1.45 2.66 19.29
N LEU A 41 -2.11 1.72 18.61
CA LEU A 41 -1.52 1.00 17.49
C LEU A 41 -1.20 1.95 16.32
N LYS A 42 -2.13 2.84 15.96
CA LYS A 42 -1.90 3.87 14.92
C LYS A 42 -0.76 4.80 15.29
N TRP A 43 -0.73 5.26 16.54
CA TRP A 43 0.34 6.13 17.05
C TRP A 43 1.70 5.42 17.00
N SER A 44 1.78 4.17 17.43
CA SER A 44 3.02 3.37 17.41
C SER A 44 3.59 3.23 15.99
N ILE A 45 2.71 3.02 14.99
CA ILE A 45 3.10 2.94 13.58
C ILE A 45 3.65 4.31 13.09
N GLY A 46 2.98 5.40 13.45
CA GLY A 46 3.44 6.76 13.11
C GLY A 46 4.80 7.10 13.74
N GLU A 47 4.99 6.73 15.01
CA GLU A 47 6.24 6.93 15.73
C GLU A 47 7.38 6.09 15.12
N LEU A 48 7.09 4.86 14.70
CA LEU A 48 8.05 4.00 13.99
C LEU A 48 8.53 4.66 12.69
N LYS A 49 7.60 5.16 11.87
CA LYS A 49 7.90 5.89 10.63
C LYS A 49 8.80 7.10 10.91
N LEU A 50 8.46 7.92 11.90
CA LEU A 50 9.22 9.13 12.24
C LEU A 50 10.64 8.80 12.71
N ARG A 51 10.80 7.79 13.58
CA ARG A 51 12.12 7.35 14.07
C ARG A 51 12.97 6.74 12.97
N LEU A 52 12.36 5.99 12.05
CA LEU A 52 13.05 5.42 10.90
C LEU A 52 13.57 6.53 9.99
N ARG A 53 12.70 7.46 9.61
CA ARG A 53 13.06 8.64 8.79
C ARG A 53 14.18 9.44 9.42
N THR A 54 14.06 9.76 10.71
CA THR A 54 15.07 10.57 11.42
C THR A 54 16.44 9.88 11.42
N ARG A 55 16.49 8.57 11.67
CA ARG A 55 17.75 7.81 11.67
C ARG A 55 18.34 7.69 10.27
N LEU A 56 17.52 7.38 9.27
CA LEU A 56 17.97 7.21 7.89
C LEU A 56 18.46 8.53 7.29
N SER A 57 17.71 9.63 7.45
CA SER A 57 18.12 10.95 6.96
C SER A 57 19.41 11.42 7.63
N ARG A 58 19.56 11.26 8.95
CA ARG A 58 20.83 11.61 9.64
C ARG A 58 22.00 10.83 9.09
N HIS A 59 21.86 9.51 8.96
CA HIS A 59 22.91 8.66 8.43
C HIS A 59 23.32 9.05 7.00
N LEU A 60 22.33 9.33 6.13
CA LEU A 60 22.58 9.77 4.76
C LEU A 60 23.23 11.16 4.70
N TYR A 61 22.84 12.09 5.58
CA TYR A 61 23.47 13.41 5.64
C TYR A 61 24.92 13.32 6.14
N ASP A 62 25.20 12.48 7.14
CA ASP A 62 26.57 12.26 7.63
C ASP A 62 27.47 11.71 6.52
N ASP A 63 26.98 10.77 5.71
CA ASP A 63 27.72 10.22 4.56
C ASP A 63 27.82 11.20 3.39
N TYR A 64 26.77 11.97 3.11
CA TYR A 64 26.74 12.95 2.03
C TYR A 64 27.72 14.12 2.30
N LEU A 65 27.79 14.59 3.54
CA LEU A 65 28.69 15.65 3.99
C LEU A 65 30.09 15.14 4.36
N ARG A 66 30.36 13.84 4.22
CA ARG A 66 31.68 13.28 4.50
C ARG A 66 32.68 13.71 3.42
N GLY A 67 33.51 14.70 3.75
CA GLY A 67 34.55 15.22 2.86
C GLY A 67 33.95 15.98 1.66
N TYR A 68 34.42 15.69 0.44
CA TYR A 68 33.95 16.33 -0.80
C TYR A 68 32.91 15.49 -1.56
N THR A 69 32.20 14.59 -0.87
CA THR A 69 31.26 13.65 -1.50
C THR A 69 30.07 14.37 -2.15
N TYR A 70 29.54 15.43 -1.53
CA TYR A 70 28.52 16.30 -2.12
C TYR A 70 28.93 16.87 -3.48
N TYR A 71 30.21 17.27 -3.64
CA TYR A 71 30.73 17.80 -4.89
C TYR A 71 30.93 16.69 -5.93
N LYS A 72 31.42 15.51 -5.50
CA LYS A 72 31.60 14.36 -6.39
C LYS A 72 30.28 13.86 -6.98
N ILE A 73 29.25 13.75 -6.17
CA ILE A 73 27.93 13.27 -6.62
C ILE A 73 27.25 14.28 -7.54
N ASN A 74 27.46 15.58 -7.36
CA ASN A 74 26.81 16.60 -8.17
C ASN A 74 27.56 16.87 -9.50
N ASN A 75 28.90 16.93 -9.47
CA ASN A 75 29.71 17.37 -10.60
C ASN A 75 30.51 16.28 -11.31
N LEU A 76 30.85 15.18 -10.63
CA LEU A 76 31.80 14.16 -11.15
C LEU A 76 31.13 12.83 -11.49
N ASP A 77 30.02 12.50 -10.83
CA ASP A 77 29.32 11.22 -11.00
C ASP A 77 27.86 11.44 -11.42
N ASN A 78 27.58 11.20 -12.69
CA ASN A 78 26.24 11.37 -13.26
C ASN A 78 25.34 10.12 -13.08
N ARG A 79 25.78 9.13 -12.29
CA ARG A 79 24.99 7.92 -12.01
C ARG A 79 23.80 8.19 -11.08
N ILE A 80 23.91 9.21 -10.22
CA ILE A 80 22.84 9.62 -9.31
C ILE A 80 22.25 10.93 -9.84
N SER A 81 21.14 10.83 -10.55
CA SER A 81 20.38 12.00 -10.99
C SER A 81 19.62 12.60 -9.80
N ASN A 82 19.75 13.92 -9.61
CA ASN A 82 19.03 14.72 -8.60
C ASN A 82 19.20 14.22 -7.14
N PRO A 83 20.41 14.36 -6.55
CA PRO A 83 20.69 13.92 -5.18
C PRO A 83 19.84 14.63 -4.12
N ASP A 84 19.39 15.86 -4.39
CA ASP A 84 18.49 16.64 -3.55
C ASP A 84 17.12 15.99 -3.40
N GLN A 85 16.53 15.52 -4.50
CA GLN A 85 15.26 14.79 -4.49
C GLN A 85 15.41 13.45 -3.77
N LEU A 86 16.53 12.75 -3.99
CA LEU A 86 16.82 11.47 -3.37
C LEU A 86 16.87 11.58 -1.84
N LEU A 87 17.66 12.54 -1.32
CA LEU A 87 17.88 12.76 0.12
C LEU A 87 16.63 13.24 0.85
N THR A 88 15.65 13.80 0.14
CA THR A 88 14.45 14.40 0.74
C THR A 88 13.20 13.55 0.49
N ALA A 89 12.65 13.64 -0.72
CA ALA A 89 11.35 13.06 -1.06
C ALA A 89 11.39 11.53 -1.14
N ASP A 90 12.47 10.95 -1.66
CA ASP A 90 12.53 9.51 -1.87
C ASP A 90 12.84 8.76 -0.56
N VAL A 91 13.64 9.33 0.33
CA VAL A 91 13.81 8.82 1.70
C VAL A 91 12.49 8.81 2.48
N ASP A 92 11.67 9.86 2.34
CA ASP A 92 10.35 9.94 2.99
C ASP A 92 9.43 8.84 2.46
N LYS A 93 9.30 8.74 1.13
CA LYS A 93 8.50 7.68 0.48
C LYS A 93 8.98 6.27 0.87
N PHE A 94 10.28 6.06 0.98
CA PHE A 94 10.84 4.78 1.38
C PHE A 94 10.42 4.40 2.81
N CYS A 95 10.53 5.34 3.76
CA CYS A 95 10.12 5.10 5.15
C CYS A 95 8.61 4.82 5.26
N ASP A 96 7.81 5.50 4.45
CA ASP A 96 6.36 5.30 4.36
C ASP A 96 6.03 3.91 3.86
N MET A 97 6.56 3.55 2.69
CA MET A 97 6.35 2.24 2.10
C MET A 97 6.81 1.10 3.03
N PHE A 98 7.93 1.28 3.72
CA PHE A 98 8.44 0.27 4.65
C PHE A 98 7.50 0.08 5.85
N THR A 99 7.05 1.18 6.45
CA THR A 99 6.17 1.13 7.62
C THR A 99 4.78 0.62 7.26
N ASP A 100 4.26 1.02 6.09
CA ASP A 100 3.00 0.53 5.56
C ASP A 100 3.07 -0.96 5.24
N LEU A 101 4.15 -1.43 4.63
CA LEU A 101 4.37 -2.86 4.38
C LEU A 101 4.35 -3.65 5.69
N TYR A 102 5.05 -3.17 6.72
CA TYR A 102 5.06 -3.80 8.04
C TYR A 102 3.64 -3.90 8.62
N SER A 103 2.89 -2.80 8.63
CA SER A 103 1.50 -2.77 9.13
C SER A 103 0.57 -3.70 8.33
N ASN A 104 0.69 -3.70 7.00
CA ASN A 104 -0.17 -4.47 6.11
C ASN A 104 0.12 -5.98 6.12
N ILE A 105 1.26 -6.41 6.67
CA ILE A 105 1.57 -7.84 6.87
C ILE A 105 1.25 -8.26 8.30
N CYS A 106 1.67 -7.48 9.31
CA CYS A 106 1.53 -7.87 10.71
C CYS A 106 0.07 -7.92 11.17
N LYS A 107 -0.78 -6.97 10.76
CA LYS A 107 -2.19 -6.96 11.17
C LYS A 107 -2.95 -8.19 10.65
N PRO A 108 -3.00 -8.49 9.34
CA PRO A 108 -3.70 -9.68 8.86
C PRO A 108 -3.14 -10.98 9.42
N PHE A 109 -1.83 -11.06 9.65
CA PHE A 109 -1.21 -12.24 10.24
C PHE A 109 -1.71 -12.51 11.66
N LEU A 110 -1.72 -11.48 12.52
CA LEU A 110 -2.28 -11.57 13.86
C LEU A 110 -3.78 -11.89 13.84
N ASP A 111 -4.53 -11.27 12.91
CA ASP A 111 -5.96 -11.53 12.75
C ASP A 111 -6.23 -12.99 12.39
N ILE A 112 -5.45 -13.59 11.47
CA ILE A 112 -5.56 -15.01 11.11
C ILE A 112 -5.28 -15.91 12.31
N ILE A 113 -4.23 -15.64 13.10
CA ILE A 113 -3.89 -16.43 14.29
C ILE A 113 -5.03 -16.39 15.31
N ILE A 114 -5.52 -15.19 15.63
CA ILE A 114 -6.62 -15.00 16.59
C ILE A 114 -7.89 -15.67 16.09
N TYR A 115 -8.18 -15.56 14.79
CA TYR A 115 -9.35 -16.18 14.16
C TYR A 115 -9.28 -17.69 14.26
N VAL A 116 -8.18 -18.32 13.83
CA VAL A 116 -7.99 -19.78 13.91
C VAL A 116 -8.13 -20.26 15.35
N TYR A 117 -7.46 -19.62 16.31
CA TYR A 117 -7.52 -20.00 17.72
C TYR A 117 -8.95 -19.95 18.27
N LYS A 118 -9.68 -18.86 18.04
CA LYS A 118 -11.07 -18.71 18.52
C LYS A 118 -12.03 -19.70 17.85
N LEU A 119 -11.86 -19.92 16.55
CA LEU A 119 -12.76 -20.77 15.78
C LEU A 119 -12.56 -22.25 16.14
N THR A 120 -11.30 -22.69 16.30
CA THR A 120 -10.98 -24.04 16.80
C THR A 120 -11.54 -24.29 18.20
N SER A 121 -11.48 -23.29 19.09
CA SER A 121 -12.03 -23.42 20.45
C SER A 121 -13.56 -23.51 20.51
N THR A 122 -14.28 -23.08 19.46
CA THR A 122 -15.75 -22.99 19.48
C THR A 122 -16.43 -24.06 18.61
N LEU A 123 -15.88 -24.33 17.43
CA LEU A 123 -16.51 -25.16 16.39
C LEU A 123 -15.68 -26.41 16.03
N GLY A 124 -14.48 -26.58 16.61
CA GLY A 124 -13.54 -27.65 16.25
C GLY A 124 -12.61 -27.29 15.08
N PHE A 125 -11.67 -28.19 14.73
CA PHE A 125 -10.58 -27.92 13.78
C PHE A 125 -10.98 -28.00 12.28
N GLN A 126 -12.11 -28.62 11.97
CA GLN A 126 -12.52 -28.90 10.59
C GLN A 126 -12.90 -27.63 9.80
N THR A 127 -13.72 -26.73 10.37
CA THR A 127 -14.12 -25.48 9.70
C THR A 127 -12.96 -24.50 9.48
N PRO A 128 -12.10 -24.19 10.49
CA PRO A 128 -10.96 -23.28 10.29
C PRO A 128 -9.97 -23.79 9.25
N SER A 129 -9.75 -25.10 9.15
CA SER A 129 -8.77 -25.69 8.21
C SER A 129 -9.21 -25.57 6.76
N VAL A 130 -10.50 -25.77 6.45
CA VAL A 130 -11.05 -25.55 5.10
C VAL A 130 -10.96 -24.08 4.70
N MET A 131 -11.32 -23.15 5.59
CA MET A 131 -11.20 -21.71 5.32
C MET A 131 -9.75 -21.27 5.10
N LEU A 132 -8.81 -21.80 5.88
CA LEU A 132 -7.39 -21.48 5.74
C LEU A 132 -6.79 -22.07 4.46
N GLY A 133 -7.19 -23.30 4.09
CA GLY A 133 -6.84 -23.91 2.81
C GLY A 133 -7.34 -23.08 1.62
N TYR A 134 -8.59 -22.62 1.69
CA TYR A 134 -9.15 -21.72 0.69
C TYR A 134 -8.38 -20.39 0.59
N LEU A 135 -8.08 -19.75 1.74
CA LEU A 135 -7.31 -18.51 1.79
C LEU A 135 -5.93 -18.68 1.15
N MET A 136 -5.24 -19.78 1.43
CA MET A 136 -3.91 -20.06 0.88
C MET A 136 -3.95 -20.26 -0.64
N VAL A 137 -4.90 -21.07 -1.13
CA VAL A 137 -5.05 -21.32 -2.58
C VAL A 137 -5.47 -20.05 -3.32
N SER A 138 -6.49 -19.35 -2.82
CA SER A 138 -6.96 -18.08 -3.36
C SER A 138 -5.85 -17.03 -3.35
N GLY A 139 -5.15 -16.87 -2.23
CA GLY A 139 -4.04 -15.94 -2.08
C GLY A 139 -2.91 -16.22 -3.07
N PHE A 140 -2.56 -17.50 -3.28
CA PHE A 140 -1.54 -17.88 -4.26
C PHE A 140 -1.96 -17.55 -5.69
N ILE A 141 -3.18 -17.92 -6.09
CA ILE A 141 -3.71 -17.66 -7.44
C ILE A 141 -3.79 -16.17 -7.71
N LEU A 142 -4.37 -15.39 -6.79
CA LEU A 142 -4.51 -13.94 -6.93
C LEU A 142 -3.16 -13.24 -6.95
N THR A 143 -2.21 -13.67 -6.11
CA THR A 143 -0.85 -13.12 -6.11
C THR A 143 -0.15 -13.38 -7.44
N TYR A 144 -0.30 -14.59 -7.99
CA TYR A 144 0.28 -14.95 -9.29
C TYR A 144 -0.30 -14.09 -10.41
N LEU A 145 -1.63 -13.94 -10.46
CA LEU A 145 -2.33 -13.12 -11.46
C LEU A 145 -1.95 -11.63 -11.35
N ARG A 146 -1.63 -11.13 -10.15
CA ARG A 146 -1.26 -9.72 -9.91
C ARG A 146 0.21 -9.39 -10.25
N ARG A 147 1.11 -10.38 -10.36
CA ARG A 147 2.55 -10.19 -10.68
C ARG A 147 2.87 -9.20 -11.82
N PRO A 148 2.19 -9.20 -12.99
CA PRO A 148 2.49 -8.27 -14.08
C PRO A 148 2.30 -6.77 -13.73
N THR A 149 1.50 -6.44 -12.71
CA THR A 149 1.28 -5.06 -12.25
C THR A 149 2.57 -4.33 -11.92
N GLY A 150 3.53 -5.02 -11.28
CA GLY A 150 4.83 -4.44 -10.92
C GLY A 150 5.64 -4.04 -12.15
N LYS A 151 5.69 -4.92 -13.17
CA LYS A 151 6.37 -4.61 -14.44
C LYS A 151 5.73 -3.43 -15.15
N MET A 152 4.39 -3.36 -15.16
CA MET A 152 3.67 -2.22 -15.75
C MET A 152 3.95 -0.90 -15.03
N THR A 153 4.07 -0.93 -13.70
CA THR A 153 4.40 0.26 -12.89
C THR A 153 5.81 0.77 -13.18
N VAL A 154 6.79 -0.13 -13.35
CA VAL A 154 8.16 0.25 -13.72
C VAL A 154 8.20 0.89 -15.11
N ILE A 155 7.45 0.35 -16.08
CA ILE A 155 7.35 0.91 -17.43
C ILE A 155 6.67 2.29 -17.38
N GLU A 156 5.63 2.45 -16.56
CA GLU A 156 4.95 3.74 -16.35
C GLU A 156 5.92 4.80 -15.84
N GLN A 157 6.69 4.50 -14.78
CA GLN A 157 7.70 5.41 -14.24
C GLN A 157 8.80 5.75 -15.25
N LYS A 158 9.21 4.79 -16.09
CA LYS A 158 10.17 5.05 -17.17
C LYS A 158 9.61 6.01 -18.22
N LEU A 159 8.37 5.80 -18.67
CA LEU A 159 7.71 6.67 -19.65
C LEU A 159 7.44 8.07 -19.09
N GLU A 160 7.05 8.16 -17.82
CA GLU A 160 6.87 9.43 -17.12
C GLU A 160 8.21 10.17 -16.98
N GLY A 161 9.29 9.45 -16.67
CA GLY A 161 10.65 9.99 -16.66
C GLY A 161 11.09 10.52 -18.03
N GLU A 162 10.85 9.77 -19.11
CA GLU A 162 11.13 10.20 -20.48
C GLU A 162 10.35 11.48 -20.85
N TYR A 163 9.08 11.56 -20.46
CA TYR A 163 8.24 12.74 -20.67
C TYR A 163 8.76 13.96 -19.87
N ARG A 164 9.09 13.79 -18.59
CA ARG A 164 9.68 14.85 -17.75
C ARG A 164 11.03 15.32 -18.28
N TYR A 165 11.86 14.40 -18.77
CA TYR A 165 13.15 14.72 -19.37
C TYR A 165 12.99 15.60 -20.62
N ILE A 166 12.04 15.28 -21.51
CA ILE A 166 11.76 16.09 -22.70
C ILE A 166 11.30 17.50 -22.30
N ASN A 167 10.46 17.63 -21.27
CA ASN A 167 10.06 18.93 -20.74
C ASN A 167 11.23 19.71 -20.15
N SER A 168 12.11 19.05 -19.38
CA SER A 168 13.30 19.69 -18.82
C SER A 168 14.23 20.20 -19.94
N ARG A 169 14.46 19.37 -20.97
CA ARG A 169 15.27 19.73 -22.15
C ARG A 169 14.70 20.95 -22.88
N LEU A 170 13.37 21.02 -23.02
CA LEU A 170 12.68 22.16 -23.64
C LEU A 170 12.96 23.46 -22.88
N ILE A 171 12.96 23.42 -21.55
CA ILE A 171 13.23 24.57 -20.69
C ILE A 171 14.69 25.00 -20.84
N THR A 172 15.63 24.07 -20.74
CA THR A 172 17.07 24.34 -20.83
C THR A 172 17.47 24.95 -22.18
N ASN A 173 16.89 24.46 -23.28
CA ASN A 173 17.24 24.91 -24.64
C ASN A 173 16.20 25.89 -25.21
N SER A 174 15.42 26.55 -24.35
CA SER A 174 14.30 27.40 -24.77
C SER A 174 14.72 28.58 -25.64
N GLU A 175 15.90 29.16 -25.39
CA GLU A 175 16.47 30.26 -26.18
C GLU A 175 16.81 29.83 -27.61
N GLU A 176 17.47 28.67 -27.78
CA GLU A 176 17.81 28.12 -29.09
C GLU A 176 16.55 27.81 -29.90
N ILE A 177 15.55 27.19 -29.25
CA ILE A 177 14.29 26.83 -29.90
C ILE A 177 13.54 28.08 -30.36
N ALA A 178 13.50 29.13 -29.53
CA ALA A 178 12.88 30.40 -29.88
C ALA A 178 13.62 31.10 -31.03
N PHE A 179 14.97 31.07 -31.01
CA PHE A 179 15.79 31.67 -32.06
C PHE A 179 15.60 30.99 -33.42
N TYR A 180 15.50 29.66 -33.44
CA TYR A 180 15.31 28.88 -34.67
C TYR A 180 13.83 28.63 -35.04
N ASN A 181 12.86 29.22 -34.34
CA ASN A 181 11.42 28.97 -34.53
C ASN A 181 11.04 27.47 -34.52
N GLY A 182 11.70 26.68 -33.68
CA GLY A 182 11.57 25.21 -33.61
C GLY A 182 10.29 24.69 -32.94
N ASN A 183 9.39 25.57 -32.49
CA ASN A 183 8.27 25.25 -31.59
C ASN A 183 7.37 24.11 -32.08
N ASN A 184 7.06 24.05 -33.38
CA ASN A 184 6.19 23.01 -33.92
C ASN A 184 6.83 21.62 -33.85
N ARG A 185 8.15 21.53 -34.02
CA ARG A 185 8.88 20.26 -33.98
C ARG A 185 8.99 19.73 -32.56
N GLU A 186 9.34 20.60 -31.61
CA GLU A 186 9.38 20.23 -30.18
C GLU A 186 7.98 19.86 -29.66
N LYS A 187 6.93 20.57 -30.08
CA LYS A 187 5.53 20.20 -29.75
C LYS A 187 5.19 18.78 -30.21
N LEU A 188 5.56 18.40 -31.44
CA LEU A 188 5.32 17.05 -31.94
C LEU A 188 6.09 15.99 -31.14
N THR A 189 7.34 16.26 -30.78
CA THR A 189 8.15 15.35 -29.94
C THR A 189 7.53 15.16 -28.56
N MET A 190 7.09 16.26 -27.93
CA MET A 190 6.45 16.23 -26.62
C MET A 190 5.10 15.48 -26.65
N LEU A 191 4.26 15.74 -27.66
CA LEU A 191 3.01 15.01 -27.86
C LEU A 191 3.23 13.52 -28.15
N ALA A 192 4.28 13.16 -28.89
CA ALA A 192 4.61 11.77 -29.15
C ALA A 192 4.97 11.01 -27.86
N SER A 193 5.78 11.62 -26.98
CA SER A 193 6.11 11.03 -25.67
C SER A 193 4.88 10.94 -24.76
N PHE A 194 4.07 12.00 -24.71
CA PHE A 194 2.81 12.00 -23.98
C PHE A 194 1.85 10.90 -24.46
N ASN A 195 1.71 10.71 -25.77
CA ASN A 195 0.87 9.66 -26.34
C ASN A 195 1.36 8.24 -26.02
N LYS A 196 2.68 8.02 -25.94
CA LYS A 196 3.23 6.74 -25.47
C LYS A 196 2.83 6.47 -24.02
N LEU A 197 2.95 7.47 -23.14
CA LEU A 197 2.55 7.37 -21.74
C LEU A 197 1.06 7.09 -21.59
N THR A 198 0.20 7.88 -22.26
CA THR A 198 -1.27 7.70 -22.15
C THR A 198 -1.74 6.37 -22.71
N ASN A 199 -1.13 5.86 -23.79
CA ASN A 199 -1.43 4.52 -24.30
C ASN A 199 -1.07 3.42 -23.31
N HIS A 200 0.07 3.55 -22.60
CA HIS A 200 0.44 2.61 -21.54
C HIS A 200 -0.52 2.67 -20.35
N LEU A 201 -0.87 3.88 -19.90
CA LEU A 201 -1.84 4.08 -18.81
C LEU A 201 -3.21 3.49 -19.15
N ARG A 202 -3.67 3.61 -20.40
CA ARG A 202 -4.93 3.01 -20.84
C ARG A 202 -4.89 1.48 -20.75
N LYS A 203 -3.84 0.84 -21.26
CA LYS A 203 -3.64 -0.62 -21.14
C LYS A 203 -3.56 -1.07 -19.69
N PHE A 204 -2.90 -0.30 -18.84
CA PHE A 204 -2.80 -0.58 -17.42
C PHE A 204 -4.16 -0.48 -16.73
N LEU A 205 -5.01 0.49 -17.11
CA LEU A 205 -6.37 0.62 -16.59
C LEU A 205 -7.24 -0.57 -17.00
N GLU A 206 -7.20 -0.98 -18.26
CA GLU A 206 -7.91 -2.17 -18.76
C GLU A 206 -7.50 -3.43 -17.98
N PHE A 207 -6.19 -3.63 -17.78
CA PHE A 207 -5.66 -4.73 -16.98
C PHE A 207 -6.15 -4.68 -15.53
N ARG A 208 -6.18 -3.49 -14.92
CA ARG A 208 -6.66 -3.29 -13.54
C ARG A 208 -8.16 -3.63 -13.41
N VAL A 209 -8.97 -3.28 -14.40
CA VAL A 209 -10.41 -3.63 -14.41
C VAL A 209 -10.60 -5.14 -14.47
N TYR A 210 -9.89 -5.83 -15.37
CA TYR A 210 -9.93 -7.30 -15.48
C TYR A 210 -9.51 -7.98 -14.17
N MET A 211 -8.39 -7.55 -13.59
CA MET A 211 -7.91 -8.06 -12.30
C MET A 211 -8.91 -7.78 -11.16
N GLY A 212 -9.49 -6.59 -11.12
CA GLY A 212 -10.51 -6.23 -10.14
C GLY A 212 -11.76 -7.10 -10.24
N PHE A 213 -12.15 -7.49 -11.45
CA PHE A 213 -13.26 -8.42 -11.65
C PHE A 213 -12.93 -9.82 -11.08
N VAL A 214 -11.75 -10.36 -11.39
CA VAL A 214 -11.29 -11.65 -10.85
C VAL A 214 -11.16 -11.63 -9.32
N ASP A 215 -10.58 -10.55 -8.77
CA ASP A 215 -10.46 -10.34 -7.33
C ASP A 215 -11.84 -10.36 -6.65
N ASN A 216 -12.86 -9.70 -7.22
CA ASN A 216 -14.21 -9.72 -6.65
C ASN A 216 -14.84 -11.12 -6.71
N ILE A 217 -14.64 -11.87 -7.81
CA ILE A 217 -15.18 -13.23 -7.92
C ILE A 217 -14.61 -14.13 -6.85
N ILE A 218 -13.29 -14.15 -6.76
CA ILE A 218 -12.60 -15.05 -5.86
C ILE A 218 -12.81 -14.55 -4.43
N ALA A 219 -12.38 -13.34 -4.09
CA ALA A 219 -12.34 -12.89 -2.71
C ALA A 219 -13.71 -12.55 -2.09
N LYS A 220 -14.77 -12.30 -2.89
CA LYS A 220 -16.12 -12.05 -2.34
C LYS A 220 -17.04 -13.24 -2.56
N TYR A 221 -17.36 -13.58 -3.81
CA TYR A 221 -18.44 -14.54 -4.10
C TYR A 221 -18.06 -15.97 -3.68
N ILE A 222 -16.86 -16.45 -4.05
CA ILE A 222 -16.43 -17.79 -3.66
C ILE A 222 -16.15 -17.84 -2.15
N ALA A 223 -15.57 -16.78 -1.58
CA ALA A 223 -15.32 -16.71 -0.14
C ALA A 223 -16.60 -16.80 0.70
N THR A 224 -17.70 -16.15 0.27
CA THR A 224 -18.99 -16.32 0.95
C THR A 224 -19.45 -17.77 0.94
N VAL A 225 -19.37 -18.47 -0.20
CA VAL A 225 -19.82 -19.87 -0.30
C VAL A 225 -19.02 -20.81 0.61
N VAL A 226 -17.72 -20.55 0.80
CA VAL A 226 -16.84 -21.36 1.66
C VAL A 226 -16.97 -20.98 3.14
N GLY A 227 -17.36 -19.74 3.44
CA GLY A 227 -17.54 -19.23 4.79
C GLY A 227 -18.94 -19.43 5.39
N PHE A 228 -19.89 -20.00 4.62
CA PHE A 228 -21.22 -20.42 5.07
C PHE A 228 -21.26 -21.89 5.47
#